data_AF-A0A1A7RDW0-F1
#
_entry.id   AF-A0A1A7RDW0-F1
#
_cell.length_a   1.000
_cell.length_b   1.000
_cell.length_c   1.000
_cell.angle_alpha   90.00
_cell.angle_beta   90.00
_cell.angle_gamma   90.00
#
_symmetry.space_group_name_H-M   'P 1'
#
loop_
_entity.id
_entity.type
_entity.pdbx_description
1 polymer ?
#
loop_
_entity_poly.entity_id
_entity_poly.type
_entity_poly.pdbx_seq_one_letter_code
_entity_poly.pdbx_strand_id
1 'polypeptide(L)'
;TFTGKIIKITPRPGYTPQRTCNKCPAPYTNQPILGMEIIRGLKQVDNSKNYAKGRIIDPLSGKIYDAKIRLNGTGKRLTIRASIGVSVLGRNQTWIRID
;
A
#
# COMPACT_ATOMS: atom_id res chain seq x y z
N THR A 1 1.82 -3.15 15.25
CA THR A 1 1.46 -3.31 13.83
C THR A 1 2.17 -2.25 13.03
N PHE A 2 2.41 -2.49 11.75
CA PHE A 2 3.02 -1.52 10.84
C PHE A 2 1.94 -0.86 9.97
N THR A 3 2.18 0.38 9.58
CA THR A 3 1.34 1.15 8.67
C THR A 3 2.20 1.78 7.56
N GLY A 4 1.55 2.34 6.55
CA GLY A 4 2.21 3.01 5.44
C GLY A 4 1.45 4.25 5.01
N LYS A 5 2.15 5.38 4.94
CA LYS A 5 1.61 6.71 4.60
C LYS A 5 2.25 7.24 3.32
N ILE A 6 1.45 7.85 2.45
CA ILE A 6 1.97 8.52 1.25
C ILE A 6 2.62 9.84 1.66
N ILE A 7 3.93 9.97 1.44
CA ILE A 7 4.69 11.20 1.76
C ILE A 7 5.09 12.00 0.52
N LYS A 8 5.03 11.39 -0.66
CA LYS A 8 5.42 12.00 -1.93
C LYS A 8 4.61 11.39 -3.06
N ILE A 9 4.20 12.24 -4.00
CA ILE A 9 3.58 11.84 -5.26
C ILE A 9 4.59 12.14 -6.37
N THR A 10 4.99 11.13 -7.13
CA THR A 10 5.90 11.32 -8.27
C THR A 10 5.09 11.77 -9.49
N PRO A 11 5.35 12.96 -10.05
CA PRO A 11 4.69 13.41 -11.26
C PRO A 11 4.99 12.47 -12.42
N ARG A 12 4.03 12.30 -13.33
CA ARG A 12 4.22 11.59 -14.59
C ARG A 12 3.89 12.54 -15.73
N PRO A 13 4.72 12.64 -16.79
CA PRO A 13 4.40 13.45 -17.95
C PRO A 13 3.01 13.11 -18.51
N GLY A 14 2.21 14.12 -18.82
CA GLY A 14 0.85 13.94 -19.35
C GLY A 14 -0.20 13.43 -18.36
N TYR A 15 0.13 13.31 -17.06
CA TYR A 15 -0.81 12.89 -16.03
C TYR A 15 -0.88 13.91 -14.89
N THR A 16 -2.06 14.48 -14.67
CA THR A 16 -2.36 15.29 -13.49
C THR A 16 -2.71 14.36 -12.32
N PRO A 17 -1.92 14.30 -11.24
CA PRO A 17 -2.22 13.44 -10.13
C PRO A 17 -3.52 13.82 -9.43
N GLN A 18 -4.34 12.81 -9.14
CA GLN A 18 -5.48 12.98 -8.24
C GLN A 18 -5.00 13.51 -6.88
N ARG A 19 -5.71 14.50 -6.35
CA ARG A 19 -5.37 15.12 -5.06
C ARG A 19 -6.09 14.45 -3.89
N THR A 20 -7.31 13.98 -4.13
CA THR A 20 -8.17 13.36 -3.12
C THR A 20 -8.51 11.93 -3.52
N CYS A 21 -8.80 11.11 -2.52
CA CYS A 21 -9.14 9.70 -2.69
C CYS A 21 -10.45 9.55 -3.49
N ASN A 22 -10.42 8.78 -4.58
CA ASN A 22 -11.54 8.62 -5.50
C ASN A 22 -12.45 7.46 -5.08
N LYS A 23 -13.75 7.74 -4.85
CA LYS A 23 -14.77 6.74 -4.43
C LYS A 23 -14.35 5.93 -3.20
N CYS A 24 -13.58 6.54 -2.31
CA CYS A 24 -13.06 5.84 -1.14
C CYS A 24 -14.12 5.73 -0.03
N PRO A 25 -14.28 4.53 0.56
CA PRO A 25 -15.21 4.33 1.67
C PRO A 25 -14.70 5.01 2.94
N ALA A 26 -15.57 5.21 3.92
CA ALA A 26 -15.15 5.63 5.24
C ALA A 26 -14.09 4.64 5.82
N PRO A 27 -13.05 5.13 6.51
CA PRO A 27 -12.81 6.53 6.90
C PRO A 27 -12.07 7.38 5.85
N TYR A 28 -11.79 6.85 4.66
CA TYR A 28 -10.95 7.47 3.62
C TYR A 28 -11.67 8.45 2.70
N THR A 29 -12.97 8.67 2.92
CA THR A 29 -13.81 9.53 2.09
C THR A 29 -13.22 10.94 1.98
N ASN A 30 -13.00 11.39 0.74
CA ASN A 30 -12.44 12.69 0.39
C ASN A 30 -11.07 13.03 1.03
N GLN A 31 -10.36 12.06 1.60
CA GLN A 31 -9.04 12.33 2.19
C GLN A 31 -8.04 12.76 1.11
N PRO A 32 -7.15 13.74 1.40
CA PRO A 32 -6.01 14.02 0.54
C PRO A 32 -5.13 12.79 0.36
N ILE A 33 -4.76 12.46 -0.87
CA ILE A 33 -3.89 11.30 -1.18
C ILE A 33 -2.52 11.52 -0.55
N LEU A 34 -1.98 12.74 -0.65
CA LEU A 34 -0.76 13.11 0.05
C LEU A 34 -1.06 13.14 1.56
N GLY A 35 -0.33 12.34 2.33
CA GLY A 35 -0.54 12.16 3.75
C GLY A 35 -1.55 11.06 4.10
N MET A 36 -2.16 10.38 3.13
CA MET A 36 -3.08 9.29 3.42
C MET A 36 -2.34 8.05 3.94
N GLU A 37 -2.83 7.46 5.02
CA GLU A 37 -2.38 6.15 5.48
C GLU A 37 -3.06 5.04 4.66
N ILE A 38 -2.36 4.56 3.64
CA ILE A 38 -2.89 3.59 2.67
C ILE A 38 -2.71 2.14 3.09
N ILE A 39 -1.80 1.85 4.03
CA ILE A 39 -1.54 0.51 4.53
C ILE A 39 -1.76 0.49 6.04
N ARG A 40 -2.52 -0.48 6.53
CA ARG A 40 -2.83 -0.68 7.96
C ARG A 40 -2.74 -2.13 8.38
N GLY A 41 -2.53 -2.37 9.68
CA GLY A 41 -2.73 -3.68 10.30
C GLY A 41 -1.64 -4.73 10.04
N LEU A 42 -0.57 -4.38 9.33
CA LEU A 42 0.53 -5.32 9.06
C LEU A 42 1.19 -5.79 10.35
N LYS A 43 1.49 -7.08 10.42
CA LYS A 43 2.23 -7.71 11.53
C LYS A 43 3.39 -8.50 10.95
N GLN A 44 4.54 -8.41 11.61
CA GLN A 44 5.68 -9.27 11.29
C GLN A 44 5.32 -10.72 11.59
N VAL A 45 5.77 -11.63 10.72
CA VAL A 45 5.55 -13.07 10.85
C VAL A 45 6.82 -13.68 11.45
N ASP A 46 6.70 -14.29 12.62
CA ASP A 46 7.73 -15.16 13.25
C ASP A 46 9.15 -14.59 13.20
N ASN A 47 9.31 -13.31 13.55
CA ASN A 47 10.60 -12.58 13.51
C ASN A 47 11.31 -12.63 12.13
N SER A 48 10.57 -12.87 11.05
CA SER A 48 11.09 -12.94 9.68
C SER A 48 11.01 -11.61 8.95
N LYS A 49 11.45 -11.58 7.69
CA LYS A 49 11.30 -10.43 6.77
C LYS A 49 9.94 -10.39 6.06
N ASN A 50 8.98 -11.17 6.53
CA ASN A 50 7.62 -11.22 6.00
C ASN A 50 6.63 -10.54 6.95
N TYR A 51 5.64 -9.88 6.36
CA TYR A 51 4.57 -9.19 7.08
C TYR A 51 3.23 -9.56 6.46
N ALA A 52 2.22 -9.77 7.30
CA ALA A 52 0.90 -10.22 6.89
C ALA A 52 -0.21 -9.55 7.71
N LYS A 53 -1.47 -9.94 7.44
CA LYS A 53 -2.70 -9.41 8.08
C LYS A 53 -2.94 -7.91 7.82
N GLY A 54 -2.22 -7.35 6.84
CA GLY A 54 -2.38 -5.97 6.44
C GLY A 54 -3.58 -5.77 5.53
N ARG A 55 -4.03 -4.53 5.43
CA ARG A 55 -4.97 -4.04 4.42
C ARG A 55 -4.32 -2.88 3.67
N ILE A 56 -4.56 -2.80 2.36
CA ILE A 56 -4.13 -1.69 1.52
C ILE A 56 -5.31 -1.13 0.73
N ILE A 57 -5.47 0.20 0.72
CA ILE A 57 -6.42 0.89 -0.14
C ILE A 57 -5.71 1.46 -1.36
N ASP A 58 -6.29 1.27 -2.54
CA ASP A 58 -5.91 1.99 -3.74
C ASP A 58 -6.68 3.32 -3.81
N PRO A 59 -6.02 4.48 -3.59
CA PRO A 59 -6.70 5.76 -3.54
C PRO A 59 -7.27 6.22 -4.89
N LEU A 60 -6.87 5.60 -6.01
CA LEU A 60 -7.37 5.95 -7.34
C LEU A 60 -8.69 5.22 -7.67
N SER A 61 -8.96 4.08 -7.03
CA SER A 61 -10.17 3.29 -7.26
C SER A 61 -11.07 3.13 -6.03
N GLY A 62 -10.59 3.47 -4.83
CA GLY A 62 -11.30 3.31 -3.56
C GLY A 62 -11.36 1.86 -3.07
N LYS A 63 -10.75 0.92 -3.79
CA LYS A 63 -10.80 -0.51 -3.45
C LYS A 63 -9.80 -0.86 -2.36
N ILE A 64 -10.24 -1.72 -1.43
CA ILE A 64 -9.43 -2.21 -0.31
C ILE A 64 -9.11 -3.69 -0.53
N TYR A 65 -7.84 -4.03 -0.34
CA TYR A 65 -7.29 -5.37 -0.54
C TYR A 65 -6.58 -5.87 0.72
N ASP A 66 -6.43 -7.18 0.84
CA ASP A 66 -5.50 -7.78 1.80
C ASP A 66 -4.07 -7.57 1.32
N ALA A 67 -3.18 -7.25 2.26
CA ALA A 67 -1.80 -6.92 1.99
C ALA A 67 -0.84 -7.87 2.72
N LYS A 68 0.09 -8.44 1.96
CA LYS A 68 1.28 -9.13 2.46
C LYS A 68 2.52 -8.44 1.92
N ILE A 69 3.55 -8.35 2.74
CA ILE A 69 4.80 -7.68 2.39
C ILE A 69 5.98 -8.62 2.65
N ARG A 70 6.93 -8.63 1.73
CA ARG A 70 8.23 -9.26 1.91
C ARG A 70 9.33 -8.24 1.72
N LEU A 71 10.16 -8.06 2.73
CA LEU A 71 11.39 -7.30 2.65
C LEU A 71 12.52 -8.23 2.18
N ASN A 72 13.31 -7.80 1.20
CA ASN A 72 14.40 -8.62 0.70
C ASN A 72 15.57 -8.70 1.69
N GLY A 73 16.55 -9.56 1.38
CA GLY A 73 17.74 -9.78 2.21
C GLY A 73 18.49 -8.49 2.57
N THR A 74 18.62 -7.57 1.62
CA THR A 74 19.35 -6.30 1.81
C THR A 74 18.54 -5.20 2.49
N GLY A 75 17.23 -5.39 2.71
CA GLY A 75 16.37 -4.36 3.27
C GLY A 75 16.08 -3.17 2.33
N LYS A 76 16.49 -3.25 1.06
CA LYS A 76 16.33 -2.18 0.05
C LYS A 76 15.10 -2.33 -0.84
N ARG A 77 14.52 -3.53 -0.92
CA ARG A 77 13.36 -3.81 -1.77
C ARG A 77 12.25 -4.44 -0.97
N LEU A 78 11.07 -3.84 -1.09
CA LEU A 78 9.86 -4.27 -0.44
C LEU A 78 8.88 -4.72 -1.52
N THR A 79 8.54 -6.01 -1.53
CA THR A 79 7.50 -6.56 -2.42
C THR A 79 6.17 -6.58 -1.68
N ILE A 80 5.19 -5.85 -2.19
CA ILE A 80 3.81 -5.82 -1.69
C ILE A 80 2.98 -6.71 -2.59
N ARG A 81 2.22 -7.64 -2.01
CA ARG A 81 1.15 -8.36 -2.68
C ARG A 81 -0.19 -7.88 -2.15
N ALA A 82 -1.03 -7.34 -3.04
CA ALA A 82 -2.40 -6.93 -2.77
C ALA A 82 -3.36 -7.93 -3.43
N SER A 83 -4.24 -8.58 -2.66
CA SER A 83 -5.18 -9.60 -3.14
C SER A 83 -6.57 -9.45 -2.54
N ILE A 84 -7.57 -10.07 -3.16
CA ILE A 84 -8.93 -10.12 -2.62
C ILE A 84 -9.07 -11.39 -1.78
N GLY A 85 -9.14 -11.26 -0.45
CA GLY A 85 -9.27 -12.42 0.44
C GLY A 85 -8.07 -13.38 0.36
N VAL A 86 -8.37 -14.67 0.49
CA VAL A 86 -7.40 -15.78 0.34
C VAL A 86 -7.14 -16.16 -1.13
N SER A 87 -7.63 -15.38 -2.10
CA SER A 87 -7.52 -15.72 -3.52
C SER A 87 -6.08 -15.61 -4.05
N VAL A 88 -5.80 -16.37 -5.11
CA VAL A 88 -4.55 -16.24 -5.87
C VAL A 88 -4.54 -14.93 -6.69
N LEU A 89 -5.73 -14.40 -6.99
CA LEU A 89 -5.94 -13.18 -7.75
C LEU A 89 -5.48 -11.95 -6.97
N GLY A 90 -4.51 -11.23 -7.55
CA GLY A 90 -3.93 -10.05 -6.94
C GLY A 90 -2.86 -9.43 -7.80
N ARG A 91 -2.22 -8.39 -7.29
CA ARG A 91 -1.11 -7.71 -7.94
C ARG A 91 0.08 -7.61 -7.00
N ASN A 92 1.26 -7.71 -7.58
CA ASN A 92 2.52 -7.45 -6.89
C ASN A 92 3.04 -6.08 -7.30
N GLN A 93 3.54 -5.33 -6.31
CA GLN A 93 4.25 -4.07 -6.51
C GLN A 93 5.56 -4.13 -5.76
N THR A 94 6.66 -3.71 -6.41
CA THR A 94 7.94 -3.54 -5.71
C THR A 94 8.15 -2.06 -5.40
N TRP A 95 8.44 -1.76 -4.14
CA TRP A 95 8.92 -0.47 -3.68
C TRP A 95 10.41 -0.55 -3.39
N ILE A 96 11.12 0.50 -3.80
CA ILE A 96 12.55 0.65 -3.59
C ILE A 96 12.72 1.64 -2.44
N ARG A 97 13.56 1.27 -1.47
CA ARG A 97 13.91 2.15 -0.37
C ARG A 97 14.62 3.38 -0.91
N ILE A 98 14.19 4.56 -0.48
CA ILE A 98 14.91 5.82 -0.69
C ILE A 98 15.99 5.87 0.40
N ASP A 99 17.22 6.16 -0.01
CA ASP A 99 18.36 6.32 0.90
C ASP A 99 18.26 7.64 1.69
#